data_AF-E1RFT6-F1
#
_entry.id   AF-E1RFT6-F1
#
_cell.length_a   1.000
_cell.length_b   1.000
_cell.length_c   1.000
_cell.angle_alpha   90.00
_cell.angle_beta   90.00
_cell.angle_gamma   90.00
#
_symmetry.space_group_name_H-M   'P 1'
#
loop_
_entity.id
_entity.type
_entity.pdbx_description
1 polymer ?
#
loop_
_entity_poly.entity_id
_entity_poly.type
_entity_poly.pdbx_seq_one_letter_code
_entity_poly.pdbx_strand_id
1 'polypeptide(L)'
;MKEILVLWSHADDPAIPPLVCPDTCRTVKEVVIDFQNARGTDKCRITFSEEILKGKKGNDSSLTIDGLPLEELVPLPDPSKYCGMACEGCGTGKKGEERSCSRIYEQIPESVLRLALSKALEKRITG
;
A
#
# COMPACT_ATOMS: atom_id res chain seq x y z
N MET A 1 25.28 -2.66 -0.17
CA MET A 1 24.19 -1.67 -0.33
C MET A 1 22.91 -2.34 0.15
N LYS A 2 22.18 -1.76 1.10
CA LYS A 2 20.91 -2.33 1.57
C LYS A 2 19.79 -1.91 0.59
N GLU A 3 18.82 -2.78 0.35
CA GLU A 3 17.65 -2.48 -0.50
C GLU A 3 16.36 -2.56 0.32
N ILE A 4 15.45 -1.62 0.07
CA ILE A 4 14.07 -1.65 0.57
C ILE A 4 13.17 -1.84 -0.64
N LEU A 5 12.51 -2.99 -0.71
CA LEU A 5 11.62 -3.34 -1.80
C LEU A 5 10.18 -2.93 -1.46
N VAL A 6 9.59 -2.07 -2.27
CA VAL A 6 8.16 -1.78 -2.26
C VAL A 6 7.50 -2.66 -3.30
N LEU A 7 6.75 -3.67 -2.86
CA LEU A 7 6.11 -4.65 -3.72
C LEU A 7 4.60 -4.42 -3.75
N TRP A 8 4.07 -4.14 -4.93
CA TRP A 8 2.64 -4.15 -5.19
C TRP A 8 2.26 -5.46 -5.87
N SER A 9 1.51 -6.31 -5.17
CA SER A 9 0.97 -7.56 -5.72
C SER A 9 -0.49 -7.36 -6.09
N HIS A 10 -0.89 -7.71 -7.31
CA HIS A 10 -2.28 -7.59 -7.76
C HIS A 10 -2.70 -8.74 -8.68
N ALA A 11 -4.00 -8.96 -8.83
CA ALA A 11 -4.52 -9.97 -9.76
C ALA A 11 -4.19 -9.61 -11.22
N ASP A 12 -4.10 -10.64 -12.07
CA ASP A 12 -3.87 -10.52 -13.52
C ASP A 12 -5.15 -10.07 -14.25
N ASP A 13 -5.62 -8.87 -13.91
CA ASP A 13 -6.79 -8.26 -14.53
C ASP A 13 -6.39 -6.93 -15.20
N PRO A 14 -6.53 -6.81 -16.53
CA PRO A 14 -6.15 -5.61 -17.27
C PRO A 14 -7.03 -4.39 -16.94
N ALA A 15 -8.14 -4.58 -16.22
CA ALA A 15 -8.99 -3.50 -15.73
C ALA A 15 -8.51 -2.92 -14.39
N ILE A 16 -7.51 -3.52 -13.72
CA ILE A 16 -6.95 -2.98 -12.47
C ILE A 16 -6.07 -1.78 -12.81
N PRO A 17 -6.46 -0.55 -12.43
CA PRO A 17 -5.62 0.61 -12.64
C PRO A 17 -4.39 0.55 -11.73
N PRO A 18 -3.30 1.26 -12.07
CA PRO A 18 -2.15 1.42 -11.18
C PRO A 18 -2.58 1.94 -9.81
N LEU A 19 -1.93 1.46 -8.74
CA LEU A 19 -2.20 1.96 -7.39
C LEU A 19 -1.82 3.44 -7.29
N VAL A 20 -2.82 4.28 -6.99
CA VAL A 20 -2.70 5.74 -6.89
C VAL A 20 -2.97 6.21 -5.46
N CYS A 21 -2.22 7.22 -5.05
CA CYS A 21 -2.47 7.95 -3.81
C CYS A 21 -3.64 8.91 -4.05
N PRO A 22 -4.77 8.79 -3.33
CA PRO A 22 -6.00 9.54 -3.61
C PRO A 22 -5.87 11.04 -3.32
N ASP A 23 -4.96 11.42 -2.41
CA ASP A 23 -4.73 12.80 -1.98
C ASP A 23 -3.93 13.61 -2.98
N THR A 24 -3.05 12.97 -3.77
CA THR A 24 -2.19 13.66 -4.73
C THR A 24 -2.40 13.22 -6.18
N CYS A 25 -3.25 12.19 -6.40
CA CYS A 25 -3.44 11.52 -7.68
C CYS A 25 -2.13 10.96 -8.30
N ARG A 26 -1.06 10.82 -7.51
CA ARG A 26 0.21 10.25 -7.96
C ARG A 26 0.21 8.75 -7.79
N THR A 27 0.88 8.03 -8.69
CA THR A 27 1.05 6.58 -8.53
C THR A 27 2.01 6.28 -7.37
N VAL A 28 1.82 5.13 -6.72
CA VAL A 28 2.76 4.65 -5.68
C VAL A 28 4.19 4.58 -6.21
N LYS A 29 4.36 4.13 -7.46
CA LYS A 29 5.66 4.11 -8.14
C LYS A 29 6.31 5.50 -8.17
N GLU A 30 5.57 6.54 -8.56
CA GLU A 30 6.09 7.91 -8.60
C GLU A 30 6.48 8.41 -7.21
N VAL A 31 5.66 8.14 -6.19
CA VAL A 31 5.96 8.53 -4.80
C VAL A 31 7.22 7.84 -4.29
N VAL A 32 7.40 6.55 -4.60
CA VAL A 32 8.59 5.79 -4.20
C VAL A 32 9.84 6.34 -4.88
N ILE A 33 9.78 6.65 -6.19
CA ILE A 33 10.90 7.25 -6.92
C ILE A 33 11.25 8.64 -6.36
N ASP A 34 10.24 9.47 -6.11
CA ASP A 34 10.38 10.80 -5.51
C ASP A 34 11.05 10.72 -4.13
N PHE A 35 10.57 9.79 -3.30
CA PHE A 35 11.13 9.55 -1.98
C PHE A 35 12.58 9.05 -2.05
N GLN A 36 12.90 8.12 -2.95
CA GLN A 36 14.27 7.66 -3.19
C GLN A 36 15.18 8.81 -3.63
N ASN A 37 14.71 9.72 -4.48
CA ASN A 37 15.50 10.86 -4.91
C ASN A 37 15.72 11.88 -3.78
N ALA A 38 14.73 12.06 -2.89
CA ALA A 38 14.80 13.03 -1.81
C ALA A 38 15.53 12.52 -0.55
N ARG A 39 15.43 11.22 -0.25
CA ARG A 39 15.86 10.60 1.02
C ARG A 39 16.73 9.37 0.84
N GLY A 40 16.95 8.91 -0.39
CA GLY A 40 17.90 7.85 -0.69
C GLY A 40 19.29 8.22 -0.18
N THR A 41 20.02 7.21 0.28
CA THR A 41 21.40 7.38 0.76
C THR A 41 22.30 6.42 0.01
N ASP A 42 23.60 6.68 -0.04
CA ASP A 42 24.58 5.74 -0.64
C ASP A 42 24.56 4.35 0.02
N LYS A 43 23.99 4.25 1.24
CA LYS A 43 23.89 3.04 2.03
C LYS A 43 22.59 2.26 1.78
N CYS A 44 21.53 2.92 1.32
CA CYS A 44 20.21 2.32 1.16
C CYS A 44 19.48 2.82 -0.09
N ARG A 45 19.04 1.86 -0.91
CA ARG A 45 18.24 2.09 -2.11
C ARG A 45 16.82 1.58 -1.90
N ILE A 46 15.84 2.37 -2.27
CA ILE A 46 14.42 2.02 -2.26
C ILE A 46 13.99 1.75 -3.70
N THR A 47 13.34 0.62 -3.94
CA THR A 47 12.90 0.17 -5.26
C THR A 47 11.41 -0.17 -5.24
N PHE A 48 10.76 -0.02 -6.40
CA PHE A 48 9.36 -0.40 -6.60
C PHE A 48 9.32 -1.58 -7.58
N SER A 49 8.56 -2.62 -7.21
CA SER A 49 8.27 -3.77 -8.07
C SER A 49 6.78 -4.09 -8.05
N GLU A 50 6.33 -4.67 -9.15
CA GLU A 50 4.97 -5.11 -9.36
C GLU A 50 4.98 -6.64 -9.54
N GLU A 51 4.08 -7.33 -8.85
CA GLU A 51 3.90 -8.78 -8.94
C GLU A 51 2.47 -9.12 -9.35
N ILE A 52 2.34 -9.83 -10.46
CA ILE A 52 1.06 -10.27 -10.97
C ILE A 52 0.74 -11.67 -10.43
N LEU A 53 -0.28 -11.76 -9.59
CA LEU A 53 -0.75 -13.00 -8.98
C LEU A 53 -1.60 -13.80 -9.95
N LYS A 54 -0.95 -14.69 -10.72
CA LYS A 54 -1.62 -15.58 -11.69
C LYS A 54 -2.61 -16.52 -10.99
N GLY A 55 -3.85 -16.56 -11.49
CA GLY A 55 -4.89 -17.47 -11.01
C GLY A 55 -5.76 -16.94 -9.88
N LYS A 56 -5.48 -15.74 -9.35
CA LYS A 56 -6.46 -14.99 -8.53
C LYS A 56 -7.44 -14.25 -9.44
N LYS A 57 -8.73 -14.33 -9.12
CA LYS A 57 -9.79 -13.55 -9.76
C LYS A 57 -10.34 -12.54 -8.75
N GLY A 58 -10.50 -11.29 -9.16
CA GLY A 58 -11.06 -10.21 -8.35
C GLY A 58 -10.05 -9.12 -8.00
N ASN A 59 -10.48 -8.15 -7.18
CA ASN A 59 -9.69 -6.96 -6.81
C ASN A 59 -8.69 -7.22 -5.66
N ASP A 60 -8.16 -8.44 -5.57
CA ASP A 60 -7.15 -8.78 -4.57
C ASP A 60 -5.84 -8.05 -4.93
N SER A 61 -5.54 -6.98 -4.20
CA SER A 61 -4.27 -6.27 -4.29
C SER A 61 -3.69 -6.00 -2.91
N SER A 62 -2.37 -6.03 -2.79
CA SER A 62 -1.64 -5.78 -1.55
C SER A 62 -0.37 -5.00 -1.83
N LEU A 63 0.00 -4.12 -0.89
CA LEU A 63 1.25 -3.38 -0.91
C LEU A 63 2.08 -3.77 0.30
N THR A 64 3.32 -4.20 0.08
CA THR A 64 4.28 -4.50 1.15
C THR A 64 5.55 -3.69 0.97
N ILE A 65 6.21 -3.38 2.09
CA ILE A 65 7.50 -2.69 2.14
C ILE A 65 8.45 -3.62 2.89
N ASP A 66 9.46 -4.12 2.18
CA ASP A 66 10.44 -5.08 2.71
C ASP A 66 9.78 -6.37 3.23
N GLY A 67 8.72 -6.82 2.54
CA GLY A 67 7.89 -7.95 2.93
C GLY A 67 6.95 -7.70 4.10
N LEU A 68 6.96 -6.51 4.69
CA LEU A 68 6.03 -6.13 5.76
C LEU A 68 4.80 -5.41 5.19
N PRO A 69 3.59 -5.73 5.67
CA PRO A 69 2.40 -4.96 5.30
C PRO A 69 2.49 -3.54 5.87
N LEU A 70 1.79 -2.59 5.23
CA LEU A 70 1.85 -1.17 5.59
C LEU A 70 1.46 -0.92 7.06
N GLU A 71 0.49 -1.67 7.57
CA GLU A 71 -0.02 -1.60 8.96
C GLU A 71 1.03 -1.87 10.04
N GLU A 72 2.03 -2.70 9.73
CA GLU A 72 3.14 -3.00 10.65
C GLU A 72 4.13 -1.84 10.76
N LEU A 73 4.18 -0.98 9.73
CA LEU A 73 5.05 0.21 9.71
C LEU A 73 4.29 1.41 10.26
N VAL A 74 3.08 1.64 9.76
CA VAL A 74 2.23 2.75 10.18
C VAL A 74 0.96 2.14 10.76
N PRO A 75 0.79 2.14 12.09
CA PRO A 75 -0.45 1.68 12.69
C PRO A 75 -1.56 2.62 12.23
N LEU A 76 -2.34 2.16 11.25
CA LEU A 76 -3.52 2.86 10.80
C LEU A 76 -4.61 2.67 11.84
N PRO A 77 -5.40 3.71 12.13
CA PRO A 77 -6.49 3.59 13.08
C PRO A 77 -7.51 2.57 12.57
N ASP A 78 -8.14 1.85 13.51
CA ASP A 78 -8.92 0.64 13.25
C ASP A 78 -9.85 0.78 12.02
N PRO A 79 -9.72 -0.09 11.02
CA PRO A 79 -10.48 -0.03 9.77
C PRO A 79 -12.01 0.00 9.98
N SER A 80 -12.49 -0.59 11.08
CA SER A 80 -13.92 -0.61 11.47
C SER A 80 -14.47 0.79 11.75
N LYS A 81 -13.61 1.76 12.08
CA LYS A 81 -14.01 3.15 12.36
C LYS A 81 -14.07 4.04 11.12
N TYR A 82 -13.48 3.62 10.00
CA TYR A 82 -13.43 4.39 8.74
C TYR A 82 -14.25 3.76 7.60
N CYS A 83 -14.69 2.51 7.77
CA CYS A 83 -15.62 1.83 6.88
C CYS A 83 -16.94 2.60 6.68
N GLY A 84 -17.33 3.45 7.64
CA GLY A 84 -18.55 4.27 7.56
C GLY A 84 -18.52 5.41 6.53
N MET A 85 -17.36 5.79 5.98
CA MET A 85 -17.25 6.91 5.03
C MET A 85 -17.04 6.48 3.57
N ALA A 86 -16.38 5.33 3.32
CA ALA A 86 -16.14 4.83 1.96
C ALA A 86 -17.17 3.78 1.50
N CYS A 87 -18.11 3.40 2.36
CA CYS A 87 -19.13 2.41 2.05
C CYS A 87 -20.53 2.98 2.27
N GLU A 88 -20.96 3.90 1.40
CA GLU A 88 -22.40 4.14 1.15
C GLU A 88 -23.02 2.83 0.63
N GLY A 89 -23.37 1.93 1.54
CA GLY A 89 -23.90 0.59 1.23
C GLY A 89 -23.54 -0.52 2.22
N CYS A 90 -22.61 -0.32 3.16
CA CYS A 90 -22.29 -1.37 4.17
C CYS A 90 -23.32 -1.48 5.29
N GLY A 91 -24.26 -0.54 5.41
CA GLY A 91 -25.24 -0.48 6.49
C GLY A 91 -26.52 -1.31 6.30
N THR A 92 -26.73 -1.92 5.12
CA THR A 92 -28.03 -2.55 4.79
C THR A 92 -27.90 -3.87 4.03
N GLY A 93 -26.83 -4.63 4.28
CA GLY A 93 -26.62 -5.97 3.73
C GLY A 93 -26.69 -7.02 4.84
N LYS A 94 -27.52 -8.04 4.64
CA LYS A 94 -27.76 -9.18 5.54
C LYS A 94 -26.47 -9.71 6.20
N LYS A 95 -26.58 -10.07 7.49
CA LYS A 95 -25.64 -10.98 8.20
C LYS A 95 -25.32 -12.17 7.28
N GLY A 96 -24.13 -12.22 6.69
CA GLY A 96 -23.71 -13.35 5.87
C GLY A 96 -22.73 -13.04 4.74
N GLU A 97 -22.53 -11.78 4.35
CA GLU A 97 -21.43 -11.41 3.45
C GLU A 97 -20.33 -10.72 4.25
N GLU A 98 -19.32 -11.49 4.64
CA GLU A 98 -18.00 -10.98 5.01
C GLU A 98 -17.40 -10.27 3.80
N ARG A 99 -17.84 -9.04 3.53
CA ARG A 99 -17.07 -8.12 2.69
C ARG A 99 -15.88 -7.71 3.53
N SER A 100 -14.81 -8.49 3.39
CA SER A 100 -13.53 -8.24 4.03
C SER A 100 -13.18 -6.77 3.87
N CYS A 101 -12.83 -6.11 4.98
CA CYS A 101 -12.36 -4.72 5.02
C CYS A 101 -11.04 -4.50 4.25
N SER A 102 -10.68 -5.41 3.34
CA SER A 102 -9.54 -5.39 2.41
C SER A 102 -9.51 -4.14 1.53
N ARG A 103 -10.63 -3.42 1.38
CA ARG A 103 -10.73 -2.21 0.54
C ARG A 103 -10.02 -0.98 1.09
N ILE A 104 -9.62 -0.99 2.37
CA ILE A 104 -8.99 0.19 3.00
C ILE A 104 -7.57 0.41 2.48
N TYR A 105 -7.00 -0.59 1.81
CA TYR A 105 -5.72 -0.51 1.11
C TYR A 105 -5.85 -0.20 -0.38
N GLU A 106 -7.06 -0.04 -0.94
CA GLU A 106 -7.24 0.44 -2.32
C GLU A 106 -6.87 1.92 -2.45
N GLN A 107 -6.82 2.67 -1.34
CA GLN A 107 -6.62 4.13 -1.31
C GLN A 107 -5.64 4.53 -0.21
N ILE A 108 -4.34 4.32 -0.46
CA ILE A 108 -3.27 4.67 0.48
C ILE A 108 -2.85 6.14 0.27
N PRO A 109 -3.04 7.05 1.24
CA PRO A 109 -2.58 8.43 1.10
C PRO A 109 -1.06 8.51 0.92
N GLU A 110 -0.59 9.45 0.12
CA GLU A 110 0.84 9.67 -0.13
C GLU A 110 1.59 9.95 1.18
N SER A 111 0.98 10.70 2.09
CA SER A 111 1.53 10.99 3.42
C SER A 111 1.78 9.72 4.25
N VAL A 112 0.86 8.75 4.20
CA VAL A 112 1.00 7.45 4.89
C VAL A 112 2.11 6.62 4.24
N LEU A 113 2.13 6.57 2.90
CA LEU A 113 3.17 5.85 2.16
C LEU A 113 4.55 6.42 2.47
N ARG A 114 4.72 7.74 2.42
CA ARG A 114 5.98 8.43 2.78
C ARG A 114 6.40 8.13 4.22
N LEU A 115 5.46 8.14 5.17
CA LEU A 115 5.75 7.80 6.57
C LEU A 115 6.22 6.35 6.73
N ALA A 116 5.58 5.41 6.03
CA ALA A 116 5.97 4.01 6.05
C ALA A 116 7.38 3.79 5.46
N LEU A 117 7.68 4.47 4.34
CA LEU A 117 9.02 4.46 3.73
C LEU A 117 10.08 5.05 4.66
N SER A 118 9.78 6.15 5.35
CA SER A 118 10.68 6.73 6.37
C SER A 118 10.99 5.73 7.48
N LYS A 119 9.97 5.07 8.04
CA LYS A 119 10.17 4.07 9.11
C LYS A 119 10.96 2.85 8.63
N ALA A 120 10.69 2.37 7.42
CA ALA A 120 11.45 1.28 6.81
C ALA A 120 12.92 1.67 6.62
N LEU A 121 13.17 2.89 6.15
CA LEU A 121 14.51 3.44 5.98
C LEU A 121 15.25 3.55 7.31
N GLU A 122 14.61 4.12 8.34
CA GLU A 122 15.18 4.22 9.69
C GLU A 122 15.54 2.83 10.24
N LYS A 123 14.60 1.88 10.18
CA LYS A 123 14.81 0.50 10.64
C LYS A 123 15.98 -0.19 9.94
N ARG A 124 16.18 0.08 8.64
CA ARG A 124 17.32 -0.46 7.87
C ARG A 124 18.64 0.25 8.14
N ILE A 125 18.63 1.52 8.55
CA ILE A 125 19.84 2.28 8.90
C ILE A 125 20.30 1.97 10.34
N THR A 126 19.36 1.84 11.28
CA THR A 126 19.67 1.58 12.71
C THR A 126 19.85 0.09 13.04
N GLY A 127 19.34 -0.81 12.19
CA GLY A 127 19.49 -2.26 12.31
C GLY A 127 20.66 -2.86 11.54
#